data_AF-A0A7K6B2P2-F1
#
_entry.id   AF-A0A7K6B2P2-F1
#
_cell.length_a   1.000
_cell.length_b   1.000
_cell.length_c   1.000
_cell.angle_alpha   90.00
_cell.angle_beta   90.00
_cell.angle_gamma   90.00
#
_symmetry.space_group_name_H-M   'P 1'
#
loop_
_entity.id
_entity.type
_entity.pdbx_description
1 polymer ?
#
loop_
_entity_poly.entity_id
_entity_poly.type
_entity_poly.pdbx_seq_one_letter_code
_entity_poly.pdbx_strand_id
1 'polypeptide(L)'
;MGALQPGLPNPAMIPEHWNILIIDLKDCFFTITLHPHDTERFAFTFAKAKEAHTTFHQNTKTLKNSFNITMEEARGIVRLCPSCSHH
;
A
#
# COMPACT_ATOMS: atom_id res chain seq x y z
N MET A 1 30.75 -8.14 16.80
CA MET A 1 29.30 -8.02 17.08
C MET A 1 28.99 -6.53 17.16
N GLY A 2 28.09 -6.02 16.33
CA GLY A 2 27.78 -4.59 16.24
C GLY A 2 26.94 -4.09 17.43
N ALA A 3 26.87 -2.77 17.61
CA ALA A 3 26.07 -2.15 18.66
C ALA A 3 24.57 -2.42 18.45
N LEU A 4 23.83 -2.70 19.53
CA LEU A 4 22.38 -2.83 19.52
C LEU A 4 21.74 -1.45 19.36
N GLN A 5 20.71 -1.34 18.51
CA GLN A 5 19.93 -0.10 18.41
C GLN A 5 19.10 0.10 19.68
N PRO A 6 19.27 1.22 20.40
CA PRO A 6 18.43 1.55 21.55
C PRO A 6 16.96 1.69 21.11
N GLY A 7 16.04 1.03 21.82
CA GLY A 7 14.60 1.13 21.59
C GLY A 7 13.96 -0.05 20.84
N LEU A 8 14.75 -0.97 20.29
CA LEU A 8 14.26 -2.25 19.76
C LEU A 8 14.45 -3.37 20.81
N PRO A 9 13.54 -4.36 20.89
CA PRO A 9 13.77 -5.54 21.71
C PRO A 9 15.06 -6.23 21.25
N ASN A 10 15.88 -6.66 22.22
CA ASN A 10 17.12 -7.36 21.93
C ASN A 10 16.80 -8.60 21.06
N PRO A 11 17.43 -8.78 19.89
CA PRO A 11 17.20 -9.95 19.04
C PRO A 11 17.41 -11.28 19.77
N ALA A 12 18.26 -11.31 20.80
CA ALA A 12 18.48 -12.47 21.66
C ALA A 12 17.33 -12.77 22.65
N MET A 13 16.29 -11.94 22.72
CA MET A 13 15.09 -12.18 23.54
C MET A 13 13.98 -12.94 22.81
N ILE A 14 14.17 -13.29 21.53
CA ILE A 14 13.23 -14.16 20.83
C ILE A 14 13.35 -15.57 21.42
N PRO A 15 12.27 -16.16 21.96
CA PRO A 15 12.32 -17.51 22.51
C PRO A 15 12.76 -18.52 21.45
N GLU A 16 13.55 -19.52 21.86
CA GLU A 16 13.83 -20.66 21.00
C GLU A 16 12.49 -21.30 20.59
N HIS A 17 12.31 -21.51 19.27
CA HIS A 17 11.12 -22.10 18.63
C HIS A 17 9.96 -21.16 18.33
N TRP A 18 10.14 -19.84 18.39
CA TRP A 18 9.12 -18.92 17.87
C TRP A 18 9.10 -18.92 16.33
N ASN A 19 7.91 -18.93 15.73
CA ASN A 19 7.75 -18.82 14.27
C ASN A 19 8.00 -17.37 13.84
N ILE A 20 9.21 -17.08 13.35
CA ILE A 20 9.58 -15.74 12.88
C ILE A 20 9.23 -15.62 11.39
N LEU A 21 8.41 -14.64 11.04
CA LEU A 21 8.18 -14.23 9.65
C LEU A 21 9.03 -13.00 9.35
N ILE A 22 10.03 -13.15 8.49
CA ILE A 22 10.89 -12.04 8.03
C ILE A 22 10.28 -11.51 6.74
N ILE A 23 9.78 -10.28 6.79
CA ILE A 23 9.18 -9.60 5.65
C ILE A 23 10.14 -8.51 5.19
N ASP A 24 10.62 -8.58 3.95
CA ASP A 24 11.34 -7.46 3.35
C ASP A 24 10.36 -6.31 3.06
N LEU A 25 10.54 -5.19 3.75
CA LEU A 25 9.69 -4.00 3.55
C LEU A 25 9.79 -3.47 2.12
N LYS A 26 10.90 -3.68 1.40
CA LYS A 26 11.05 -3.16 0.04
C LYS A 26 10.13 -3.85 -0.97
N ASP A 27 9.98 -5.18 -0.84
CA ASP A 27 9.18 -5.99 -1.77
C ASP A 27 7.78 -6.32 -1.24
N CYS A 28 7.55 -6.18 0.07
CA CYS A 28 6.30 -6.57 0.71
C CYS A 28 5.40 -5.41 1.16
N PHE A 29 5.85 -4.15 1.05
CA PHE A 29 5.03 -2.97 1.42
C PHE A 29 3.67 -2.93 0.71
N PHE A 30 3.56 -3.56 -0.46
CA PHE A 30 2.34 -3.60 -1.28
C PHE A 30 1.73 -5.00 -1.43
N THR A 31 2.44 -6.03 -0.94
CA THR A 31 2.15 -7.46 -1.21
C THR A 31 1.48 -8.14 -0.02
N ILE A 32 1.56 -7.57 1.18
CA ILE A 32 0.73 -8.04 2.30
C ILE A 32 -0.72 -7.71 1.97
N THR A 33 -1.52 -8.73 1.70
CA THR A 33 -2.96 -8.59 1.49
C THR A 33 -3.58 -8.03 2.76
N LEU A 34 -4.00 -6.77 2.72
CA LEU A 34 -4.78 -6.15 3.79
C LEU A 34 -6.11 -6.91 3.95
N HIS A 35 -6.49 -7.16 5.20
CA HIS A 35 -7.78 -7.73 5.51
C HIS A 35 -8.91 -6.80 5.02
N PRO A 36 -9.99 -7.30 4.39
CA PRO A 36 -11.02 -6.46 3.74
C PRO A 36 -11.66 -5.39 4.65
N HIS A 37 -11.70 -5.63 5.96
CA HIS A 37 -12.25 -4.66 6.92
C HIS A 37 -11.28 -3.51 7.24
N ASP A 38 -9.98 -3.71 7.05
CA ASP A 38 -8.94 -2.75 7.39
C ASP A 38 -8.46 -1.96 6.17
N THR A 39 -8.85 -2.37 4.96
CA THR A 39 -8.56 -1.67 3.70
C THR A 39 -9.05 -0.22 3.68
N GLU A 40 -10.17 0.08 4.35
CA GLU A 40 -10.72 1.45 4.43
C GLU A 40 -9.89 2.35 5.37
N ARG A 41 -9.19 1.74 6.34
CA ARG A 41 -8.43 2.45 7.37
C ARG A 41 -6.98 2.67 6.99
N PHE A 42 -6.50 2.01 5.93
CA PHE A 42 -5.13 2.12 5.48
C PHE A 42 -4.97 3.17 4.38
N ALA A 43 -4.03 4.11 4.58
CA ALA A 43 -3.70 5.20 3.66
C ALA A 43 -3.18 4.77 2.27
N PHE A 44 -3.09 3.46 2.00
CA PHE A 44 -2.55 2.91 0.76
C PHE A 44 -3.57 2.75 -0.36
N THR A 45 -4.86 2.90 -0.07
CA THR A 45 -5.92 2.71 -1.06
C THR A 45 -5.84 3.73 -2.20
N PHE A 46 -5.57 5.00 -1.86
CA PHE A 46 -5.35 6.05 -2.86
C PHE A 46 -4.04 5.85 -3.65
N ALA A 47 -2.95 5.47 -2.97
CA ALA A 47 -1.66 5.23 -3.61
C ALA A 47 -1.72 4.06 -4.61
N LYS A 48 -2.35 2.94 -4.22
CA LYS A 48 -2.57 1.78 -5.12
C LYS A 48 -3.49 2.13 -6.28
N ALA A 49 -4.53 2.92 -6.05
CA ALA A 49 -5.42 3.38 -7.13
C ALA A 49 -4.66 4.28 -8.14
N LYS A 50 -3.78 5.16 -7.64
CA LYS A 50 -2.93 6.00 -8.49
C LYS A 50 -1.96 5.14 -9.32
N GLU A 51 -1.30 4.17 -8.70
CA GLU A 51 -0.38 3.25 -9.39
C GLU A 51 -1.09 2.42 -10.46
N ALA A 52 -2.25 1.84 -10.13
CA ALA A 52 -3.06 1.09 -11.09
C ALA A 52 -3.51 1.96 -12.28
N HIS A 53 -3.89 3.22 -12.04
CA HIS A 53 -4.20 4.16 -13.13
C HIS A 53 -2.97 4.50 -13.97
N THR A 54 -1.77 4.64 -13.38
CA THR A 54 -0.56 4.89 -14.17
C THR A 54 -0.20 3.74 -15.10
N THR A 55 -0.51 2.50 -14.71
CA THR A 55 -0.20 1.31 -15.52
C THR A 55 -1.28 1.03 -16.58
N PHE A 56 -2.55 1.16 -16.21
CA PHE A 56 -3.68 0.68 -17.04
C PHE A 56 -4.62 1.79 -17.52
N HIS A 57 -4.39 3.05 -17.11
CA HIS A 57 -5.21 4.21 -17.47
C HIS A 57 -6.72 3.98 -17.27
N GLN A 58 -7.08 3.34 -16.16
CA GLN A 58 -8.47 3.02 -15.83
C GLN A 58 -9.32 4.29 -15.64
N ASN A 59 -10.58 4.24 -16.04
CA ASN A 59 -11.49 5.37 -15.86
C ASN A 59 -11.90 5.55 -14.38
N THR A 60 -12.50 6.72 -14.08
CA THR A 60 -12.91 7.09 -12.71
C THR A 60 -13.89 6.11 -12.06
N LYS A 61 -14.84 5.54 -12.82
CA LYS A 61 -15.81 4.57 -12.29
C LYS A 61 -15.12 3.26 -11.87
N THR A 62 -14.20 2.78 -12.70
CA THR A 62 -13.41 1.58 -12.41
C THR A 62 -12.55 1.81 -11.16
N LEU A 63 -11.86 2.94 -11.05
CA LEU A 63 -11.04 3.25 -9.88
C LEU A 63 -11.86 3.31 -8.59
N LYS A 64 -13.01 3.99 -8.60
CA LYS A 64 -13.92 4.01 -7.45
C LYS A 64 -14.32 2.59 -7.03
N ASN A 65 -14.78 1.76 -7.97
CA ASN A 65 -15.34 0.46 -7.64
C ASN A 65 -14.27 -0.55 -7.22
N SER A 66 -13.07 -0.49 -7.82
CA SER A 66 -11.98 -1.43 -7.54
C SER A 66 -11.21 -1.09 -6.26
N PHE A 67 -11.13 0.19 -5.89
CA PHE A 67 -10.37 0.64 -4.71
C PHE A 67 -11.27 1.20 -3.61
N ASN A 68 -12.59 1.19 -3.75
CA ASN A 68 -13.52 1.75 -2.76
C ASN A 68 -13.18 3.21 -2.34
N ILE A 69 -12.66 4.01 -3.28
CA ILE A 69 -12.34 5.43 -3.08
C ILE A 69 -13.53 6.33 -3.45
N THR A 70 -13.53 7.56 -2.96
CA THR A 70 -14.55 8.54 -3.33
C THR A 70 -14.45 8.91 -4.81
N MET A 71 -15.56 9.41 -5.37
CA MET A 71 -15.57 9.92 -6.75
C MET A 71 -14.60 11.08 -6.95
N GLU A 72 -14.38 11.91 -5.93
CA GLU A 72 -13.45 13.05 -5.99
C GLU A 72 -12.01 12.57 -6.03
N GLU A 73 -11.64 11.60 -5.22
CA GLU A 73 -10.31 10.97 -5.26
C GLU A 73 -10.05 10.31 -6.61
N ALA A 74 -11.01 9.53 -7.13
CA ALA A 74 -10.88 8.89 -8.44
C ALA A 74 -10.68 9.91 -9.57
N ARG A 75 -11.42 11.05 -9.53
CA ARG A 75 -11.22 12.16 -10.47
C ARG A 75 -9.87 12.83 -10.30
N GLY A 76 -9.42 13.01 -9.06
CA GLY A 76 -8.09 13.54 -8.74
C GLY A 76 -6.98 12.71 -9.40
N ILE A 77 -7.07 11.38 -9.31
CA ILE A 77 -6.09 10.47 -9.94
C ILE A 77 -6.04 10.66 -11.47
N VAL A 78 -7.19 10.68 -12.14
CA VAL A 78 -7.26 10.85 -13.60
C VAL A 78 -6.78 12.24 -14.04
N ARG A 79 -7.10 13.29 -13.29
CA ARG A 79 -6.66 14.67 -13.56
C ARG A 79 -5.15 14.84 -13.43
N LEU A 80 -4.51 14.12 -12.52
CA LEU A 80 -3.07 14.18 -12.32
C LEU A 80 -2.29 13.39 -13.38
N CYS A 81 -2.97 12.61 -14.23
CA CYS A 81 -2.34 11.82 -15.27
C CYS A 81 -2.03 12.67 -16.51
N PRO A 82 -0.76 12.76 -16.97
CA PRO A 82 -0.40 13.55 -18.14
C PRO A 82 -1.04 13.01 -19.44
N SER A 83 -1.30 11.71 -19.52
CA SER A 83 -1.92 11.08 -20.69
C SER A 83 -3.43 11.25 -20.74
N CYS A 84 -4.09 11.35 -19.58
CA CYS A 84 -5.56 11.36 -19.49
C CYS A 84 -6.16 12.74 -19.16
N SER A 85 -5.34 13.71 -18.75
CA SER A 85 -5.80 15.06 -18.36
C SER A 85 -6.23 15.95 -19.53
N HIS A 86 -5.89 15.58 -20.76
CA HIS A 86 -6.14 16.36 -21.97
C HIS A 86 -7.44 16.00 -22.72
N HIS A 87 -8.30 15.15 -22.15
CA HIS A 87 -9.57 14.73 -22.78
C HIS A 87 -10.78 15.00 -21.89
#